data_AF-A0A317QN99-F1
#
_entry.id   AF-A0A317QN99-F1
#
_cell.length_a   1.000
_cell.length_b   1.000
_cell.length_c   1.000
_cell.angle_alpha   90.00
_cell.angle_beta   90.00
_cell.angle_gamma   90.00
#
_symmetry.space_group_name_H-M   'P 1'
#
loop_
_entity.id
_entity.type
_entity.pdbx_description
1 polymer ?
#
loop_
_entity_poly.entity_id
_entity_poly.type
_entity_poly.pdbx_seq_one_letter_code
_entity_poly.pdbx_strand_id
1 'polypeptide(L)' 'MDDDRSDVLVVRVWLEEGTGGFRARLSTPGPWWGPGHDAVVTVAVASSPAAVADAVHAWLRSFLRSATGPR' A
#
# COMPACT_ATOMS: atom_id res chain seq x y z
N MET A 1 -6.74 12.01 -30.89
CA MET A 1 -5.38 11.69 -30.41
C MET A 1 -5.54 11.34 -28.96
N ASP A 2 -5.69 10.04 -28.67
CA ASP A 2 -5.53 9.53 -27.31
C ASP A 2 -4.07 9.77 -26.95
N ASP A 3 -3.84 10.74 -26.08
CA ASP A 3 -2.55 10.98 -25.47
C ASP A 3 -2.28 9.74 -24.60
N ASP A 4 -1.39 8.86 -25.07
CA ASP A 4 -0.93 7.67 -24.35
C ASP A 4 -0.25 8.15 -23.07
N ARG A 5 -1.08 8.38 -22.05
CA ARG A 5 -0.70 8.98 -20.78
C ARG A 5 0.07 7.94 -19.99
N SER A 6 1.33 7.77 -20.38
CA SER A 6 2.32 7.07 -19.61
C SER A 6 2.48 7.80 -18.28
N ASP A 7 2.03 7.15 -17.21
CA ASP A 7 2.23 7.61 -15.84
C ASP A 7 3.36 6.78 -15.20
N VAL A 8 4.02 7.36 -14.20
CA VAL A 8 5.12 6.70 -13.50
C VAL A 8 4.72 6.49 -12.05
N LEU A 9 4.80 5.25 -11.60
CA LEU A 9 4.65 4.90 -10.19
C LEU A 9 6.00 4.43 -9.64
N VAL A 10 6.54 5.19 -8.70
CA VAL A 10 7.74 4.81 -7.95
C VAL A 10 7.31 4.01 -6.73
N VAL A 11 7.77 2.76 -6.66
CA VAL A 11 7.60 1.88 -5.49
C VAL A 11 8.92 1.79 -4.76
N ARG A 12 8.99 2.34 -3.54
CA ARG A 12 10.14 2.15 -2.64
C ARG A 12 9.81 1.03 -1.68
N VAL A 13 10.60 -0.04 -1.67
CA VAL A 13 10.45 -1.18 -0.75
C VAL A 13 11.64 -1.22 0.20
N TRP A 14 11.38 -1.43 1.49
CA TRP A 14 12.43 -1.64 2.49
C TRP A 14 12.00 -2.70 3.51
N LEU A 15 12.99 -3.30 4.17
CA LEU A 15 12.75 -4.19 5.30
C LEU A 15 12.53 -3.33 6.55
N GLU A 16 11.44 -3.54 7.26
CA GLU A 16 11.23 -2.88 8.54
C GLU A 16 12.00 -3.60 9.64
N GLU A 17 12.93 -2.85 10.25
CA GLU A 17 13.76 -3.32 11.33
C GLU A 17 12.89 -3.78 12.52
N GLY A 18 13.26 -4.90 13.13
CA GLY A 18 12.55 -5.49 14.28
C GLY A 18 11.30 -6.31 13.95
N THR A 19 10.68 -6.16 12.78
CA THR A 19 9.51 -6.96 12.38
C THR A 19 9.82 -7.99 11.31
N GLY A 20 10.91 -7.80 10.54
CA GLY A 20 11.25 -8.65 9.39
C GLY A 20 10.24 -8.55 8.24
N GLY A 21 9.28 -7.64 8.32
CA GLY A 21 8.28 -7.40 7.29
C GLY A 21 8.78 -6.43 6.22
N PHE A 22 8.28 -6.59 4.99
CA PHE A 22 8.50 -5.60 3.94
C PHE A 22 7.52 -4.44 4.09
N ARG A 23 8.03 -3.22 3.98
CA ARG A 23 7.26 -2.00 3.86
C ARG A 23 7.44 -1.40 2.48
N ALA A 24 6.44 -0.65 2.04
CA ALA A 24 6.57 0.13 0.84
C ALA A 24 5.92 1.50 0.93
N ARG A 25 6.43 2.41 0.12
CA ARG A 25 5.84 3.71 -0.17
C ARG A 25 5.67 3.83 -1.67
N LEU A 26 4.44 4.17 -2.06
CA LEU A 26 4.12 4.58 -3.41
C LEU A 26 4.30 6.09 -3.54
N SER A 27 4.87 6.53 -4.65
CA SER A 27 4.93 7.95 -5.03
C SER A 27 4.87 8.07 -6.55
N THR A 28 4.10 9.01 -7.06
CA THR A 28 4.10 9.38 -8.48
C THR A 28 5.01 10.59 -8.70
N PRO A 29 5.98 10.56 -9.61
CA PRO A 29 6.78 11.72 -9.96
C PRO A 29 5.98 12.61 -10.93
N GLY A 30 5.16 13.51 -10.39
CA GLY A 30 4.44 14.50 -11.18
C GLY A 30 3.17 15.03 -10.50
N PRO A 31 2.60 16.15 -10.98
CA PRO A 31 1.40 16.78 -10.42
C PRO A 31 0.09 16.03 -10.73
N TRP A 32 0.16 14.74 -11.09
CA TRP A 32 -0.99 13.95 -11.54
C TRP A 32 -2.07 13.85 -10.46
N TRP A 33 -1.66 13.93 -9.20
CA TRP A 33 -2.56 14.14 -8.08
C TRP A 33 -2.57 15.64 -7.85
N GLY A 34 -3.56 16.32 -8.43
CA GLY A 34 -3.75 17.75 -8.21
C GLY A 34 -3.73 18.08 -6.70
N PRO A 35 -3.39 19.31 -6.32
CA PRO A 35 -3.26 19.70 -4.92
C PRO A 35 -4.53 19.30 -4.14
N GLY A 36 -4.39 18.34 -3.21
CA GLY A 36 -5.50 17.79 -2.42
C GLY A 36 -5.80 16.30 -2.59
N HIS A 37 -5.15 15.57 -3.51
CA HIS A 37 -5.26 14.10 -3.60
C HIS A 37 -4.15 13.38 -2.84
N ASP A 38 -4.15 13.51 -1.51
CA ASP A 38 -3.50 12.52 -0.63
C ASP A 38 -4.39 11.27 -0.57
N ALA A 39 -4.56 10.58 -1.69
CA ALA A 39 -5.20 9.28 -1.69
C ALA A 39 -4.27 8.32 -0.94
N VAL A 40 -4.56 8.09 0.34
CA VAL A 40 -3.83 7.13 1.18
C VAL A 40 -4.17 5.72 0.68
N VAL A 41 -3.47 5.28 -0.36
CA VAL A 41 -3.56 3.90 -0.85
C VAL A 41 -2.79 3.01 0.11
N THR A 42 -3.50 2.15 0.82
CA THR A 42 -2.87 1.14 1.68
C THR A 42 -2.28 0.05 0.80
N VAL A 43 -0.96 -0.09 0.82
CA VAL A 43 -0.21 -1.05 -0.02
C VAL A 43 0.60 -1.96 0.87
N ALA A 44 0.51 -3.26 0.65
CA ALA A 44 1.36 -4.27 1.27
C ALA A 44 2.29 -4.85 0.22
N VAL A 45 3.53 -5.15 0.61
CA VAL A 45 4.51 -5.84 -0.25
C VAL A 45 4.80 -7.20 0.32
N ALA A 46 4.78 -8.20 -0.55
CA ALA A 46 5.04 -9.59 -0.24
C ALA A 46 6.06 -10.16 -1.23
N SER A 47 7.00 -10.97 -0.73
CA SER A 47 8.02 -11.64 -1.53
C SER A 47 7.62 -13.05 -1.99
N SER A 48 6.45 -13.53 -1.58
CA SER A 48 5.93 -14.84 -1.95
C SER A 48 4.39 -14.85 -1.94
N PRO A 49 3.74 -15.80 -2.64
CA PRO A 49 2.28 -15.96 -2.58
C PRO A 49 1.75 -16.21 -1.17
N ALA A 50 2.49 -16.97 -0.34
CA ALA A 50 2.11 -17.20 1.06
C ALA A 50 2.11 -15.88 1.86
N ALA A 51 3.14 -15.05 1.68
CA ALA A 51 3.21 -13.75 2.34
C ALA A 51 2.09 -12.78 1.90
N VAL A 52 1.52 -12.94 0.70
CA VAL A 52 0.31 -12.19 0.29
C VAL A 52 -0.88 -12.59 1.13
N ALA A 53 -1.13 -13.90 1.30
CA ALA A 53 -2.24 -14.40 2.10
C ALA A 53 -2.13 -13.94 3.57
N ASP A 54 -0.92 -13.97 4.14
CA ASP A 54 -0.64 -13.49 5.48
C ASP A 54 -0.95 -11.99 5.64
N ALA A 55 -0.54 -11.17 4.66
CA ALA A 55 -0.82 -9.74 4.65
C ALA A 55 -2.33 -9.43 4.57
N VAL A 56 -3.06 -10.14 3.71
CA VAL A 56 -4.53 -9.99 3.59
C VAL A 56 -5.22 -10.41 4.89
N HIS A 57 -4.80 -11.51 5.51
CA HIS A 57 -5.37 -11.97 6.77
C HIS A 57 -5.12 -10.96 7.89
N ALA A 58 -3.89 -10.43 8.00
CA ALA A 58 -3.56 -9.39 8.97
C ALA A 58 -4.42 -8.13 8.78
N TRP A 59 -4.60 -7.69 7.54
CA TRP A 59 -5.47 -6.56 7.21
C TRP A 59 -6.92 -6.82 7.59
N LEU A 60 -7.50 -7.97 7.19
CA LEU A 60 -8.87 -8.35 7.54
C LEU A 60 -9.07 -8.39 9.06
N ARG A 61 -8.12 -8.97 9.81
CA ARG A 61 -8.19 -9.05 11.27
C ARG A 61 -8.18 -7.66 11.91
N SER A 62 -7.37 -6.74 11.39
CA SER A 62 -7.35 -5.35 11.84
C SER A 62 -8.67 -4.64 11.52
N PHE A 63 -9.14 -4.76 10.28
CA PHE A 63 -10.39 -4.18 9.81
C PHE A 63 -11.59 -4.63 10.64
N LEU A 64 -11.74 -5.94 10.87
CA LEU A 64 -12.82 -6.51 11.67
C LEU A 64 -12.77 -6.06 13.13
N ARG A 65 -11.58 -5.88 13.70
CA ARG A 65 -11.41 -5.35 15.06
C ARG A 65 -11.82 -3.89 15.16
N SER A 66 -11.45 -3.07 14.17
CA SER A 66 -11.88 -1.67 14.10
C SER A 66 -13.39 -1.55 13.90
N ALA A 67 -14.01 -2.48 13.15
CA ALA A 67 -15.45 -2.49 12.91
C ALA A 67 -16.28 -2.92 14.13
N THR A 68 -15.70 -3.66 15.08
CA THR A 68 -16.43 -4.17 16.25
C THR A 68 -16.38 -3.24 17.47
N GLY A 69 -15.49 -2.23 17.49
CA GLY A 69 -15.38 -1.24 18.58
C GLY A 69 -15.07 -1.83 19.97
N PRO A 70 -14.60 -1.04 20.95
CA PRO A 70 -14.60 -1.48 22.34
C PRO A 70 -16.07 -1.62 22.78
N ARG A 71 -16.45 -2.83 23.20
CA ARG A 71 -17.74 -3.08 23.87
C ARG A 71 -17.79 -2.40 25.23
#